data_AF-A0A2V7HX71-F1
#
_entry.id   AF-A0A2V7HX71-F1
#
_cell.length_a   1.000
_cell.length_b   1.000
_cell.length_c   1.000
_cell.angle_alpha   90.00
_cell.angle_beta   90.00
_cell.angle_gamma   90.00
#
_symmetry.space_group_name_H-M   'P 1'
#
loop_
_entity.id
_entity.type
_entity.pdbx_description
1 polymer ?
#
loop_
_entity_poly.entity_id
_entity_poly.type
_entity_poly.pdbx_seq_one_letter_code
_entity_poly.pdbx_strand_id
1 'polypeptide(L)' 'PRGHTAFAYVDAGAVRFGAERRTVHAPSLVVFGEGDLVQAEAGDEGGRFLLAAARPLHEPIARYGPFVMNTRA' A
#
# COMPACT_ATOMS: atom_id res chain seq x y z
N PRO A 1 4.20 -1.41 -11.39
CA PRO A 1 5.14 -2.11 -12.30
C PRO A 1 5.75 -3.33 -11.60
N ARG A 2 6.28 -4.31 -12.35
CA ARG A 2 6.90 -5.50 -11.76
C ARG A 2 8.03 -5.13 -10.77
N GLY A 3 8.12 -5.86 -9.67
CA GLY A 3 9.12 -5.66 -8.62
C GLY A 3 8.98 -4.38 -7.80
N HIS A 4 7.85 -3.66 -7.89
CA HIS A 4 7.58 -2.52 -7.02
C HIS A 4 6.92 -2.97 -5.72
N THR A 5 7.32 -2.39 -4.58
CA THR A 5 6.49 -2.44 -3.38
C THR A 5 5.24 -1.60 -3.64
N ALA A 6 4.06 -2.18 -3.39
CA ALA A 6 2.78 -1.50 -3.56
C ALA A 6 1.91 -1.62 -2.31
N PHE A 7 1.20 -0.54 -1.99
CA PHE A 7 0.21 -0.54 -0.92
C PHE A 7 -0.96 0.40 -1.24
N ALA A 8 -2.11 0.14 -0.63
CA ALA A 8 -3.25 1.05 -0.61
C ALA A 8 -3.53 1.53 0.81
N TYR A 9 -3.87 2.81 0.98
CA TYR A 9 -4.39 3.35 2.24
C TYR A 9 -5.84 3.75 2.04
N VAL A 10 -6.76 3.00 2.66
CA VAL A 10 -8.21 3.26 2.61
C VAL A 10 -8.54 4.30 3.67
N ASP A 11 -9.02 5.48 3.27
CA ASP A 11 -9.29 6.60 4.17
C ASP A 11 -10.79 6.81 4.42
N ALA A 12 -11.67 6.30 3.56
CA ALA A 12 -13.12 6.32 3.76
C ALA A 12 -13.83 5.11 3.11
N GLY A 13 -14.96 4.71 3.70
CA GLY A 13 -15.83 3.65 3.17
C GLY A 13 -15.19 2.25 3.22
N ALA A 14 -15.52 1.43 2.22
CA ALA A 14 -15.01 0.07 2.08
C ALA A 14 -14.56 -0.21 0.65
N VAL A 15 -13.50 -1.00 0.48
CA VAL A 15 -12.97 -1.42 -0.83
C VAL A 15 -12.68 -2.91 -0.79
N ARG A 16 -13.07 -3.64 -1.83
CA ARG A 16 -12.75 -5.05 -2.03
C ARG A 16 -11.48 -5.14 -2.88
N PHE A 17 -10.45 -5.80 -2.39
CA PHE A 17 -9.18 -5.95 -3.11
C PHE A 17 -8.90 -7.39 -3.56
N GLY A 18 -8.25 -7.51 -4.72
CA GLY A 18 -7.76 -8.77 -5.27
C GLY A 18 -8.85 -9.70 -5.81
N ALA A 19 -8.44 -10.83 -6.38
CA ALA A 19 -9.34 -11.82 -6.98
C ALA A 19 -10.31 -12.44 -5.97
N GLU A 20 -9.90 -12.55 -4.71
CA GLU A 20 -10.74 -13.02 -3.60
C GLU A 20 -11.74 -11.96 -3.11
N ARG A 21 -11.71 -10.74 -3.67
CA ARG A 21 -12.59 -9.62 -3.32
C ARG A 21 -12.64 -9.37 -1.81
N ARG A 22 -11.48 -9.39 -1.15
CA ARG A 22 -11.37 -9.19 0.29
C ARG A 22 -11.80 -7.78 0.66
N THR A 23 -12.89 -7.65 1.41
CA THR A 23 -13.37 -6.35 1.91
C THR A 23 -12.42 -5.77 2.95
N VAL A 24 -12.07 -4.50 2.78
CA VAL A 24 -11.25 -3.70 3.69
C VAL A 24 -12.00 -2.41 4.01
N HIS A 25 -12.18 -2.12 5.30
CA HIS A 25 -12.85 -0.91 5.78
C HIS A 25 -11.84 0.17 6.19
N ALA A 26 -12.19 1.43 5.99
CA ALA A 26 -11.42 2.56 6.48
C ALA A 26 -11.41 2.65 8.03
N PRO A 27 -10.30 3.12 8.65
CA PRO A 27 -8.99 3.35 8.06
C PRO A 27 -8.16 2.05 8.02
N SER A 28 -7.51 1.75 6.89
CA SER A 28 -6.65 0.55 6.78
C SER A 28 -5.51 0.72 5.78
N LEU A 29 -4.36 0.12 6.10
CA LEU A 29 -3.24 -0.06 5.19
C LEU A 29 -3.27 -1.49 4.62
N VAL A 30 -3.33 -1.60 3.30
CA VAL A 30 -3.29 -2.86 2.56
C VAL A 30 -1.94 -2.97 1.88
N VAL A 31 -1.16 -3.98 2.24
CA VAL A 31 0.12 -4.30 1.58
C VAL A 31 -0.14 -5.41 0.57
N PHE A 32 0.24 -5.17 -0.68
CA PHE A 32 0.08 -6.15 -1.75
C PHE A 32 1.32 -7.05 -1.85
N GLY A 33 1.10 -8.31 -2.24
CA GLY A 33 2.18 -9.23 -2.61
C GLY A 33 2.62 -9.04 -4.06
N GLU A 34 3.41 -10.00 -4.55
CA GLU A 34 3.84 -10.05 -5.96
C GLU A 34 2.64 -10.15 -6.91
N GLY A 35 2.70 -9.43 -8.03
CA GLY A 35 1.66 -9.42 -9.05
C GLY A 35 1.81 -8.27 -10.04
N ASP A 36 1.04 -8.34 -11.12
CA ASP A 36 1.08 -7.34 -12.20
C ASP A 36 -0.02 -6.28 -12.10
N LEU A 37 -1.10 -6.57 -11.35
CA LEU A 37 -2.31 -5.76 -11.29
C LEU A 37 -2.82 -5.64 -9.86
N VAL A 38 -3.36 -4.46 -9.52
CA VAL A 38 -4.19 -4.27 -8.33
C VAL A 38 -5.64 -4.18 -8.79
N GLN A 39 -6.45 -5.15 -8.36
CA GLN A 39 -7.89 -5.11 -8.54
C GLN A 39 -8.53 -4.46 -7.32
N ALA A 40 -9.39 -3.48 -7.55
CA ALA A 40 -10.13 -2.78 -6.52
C ALA A 40 -11.57 -2.56 -6.98
N GLU A 41 -12.51 -2.76 -6.06
CA GLU A 41 -13.93 -2.53 -6.28
C GLU A 41 -14.50 -1.79 -5.07
N ALA A 42 -15.30 -0.75 -5.31
CA ALA A 42 -15.96 -0.03 -4.23
C ALA A 42 -16.96 -0.94 -3.50
N GLY A 43 -17.05 -0.79 -2.17
CA GLY A 43 -18.14 -1.36 -1.39
C GLY A 43 -19.47 -0.67 -1.68
N ASP A 44 -20.54 -1.16 -1.06
CA ASP A 44 -21.91 -0.78 -1.39
C ASP A 44 -22.20 0.71 -1.15
N GLU A 45 -21.56 1.30 -0.12
CA GLU A 45 -21.62 2.73 0.22
C GLU A 45 -20.44 3.54 -0.36
N GLY A 46 -19.68 2.94 -1.29
CA GLY A 46 -18.47 3.52 -1.86
C GLY A 46 -17.21 3.31 -1.00
N GLY A 47 -16.08 3.77 -1.54
CA GLY A 47 -14.79 3.72 -0.86
C GLY A 47 -13.80 4.69 -1.50
N ARG A 48 -12.90 5.25 -0.68
CA ARG A 48 -11.81 6.11 -1.12
C ARG A 48 -10.50 5.60 -0.56
N PHE A 49 -9.47 5.59 -1.41
CA PHE A 49 -8.16 5.12 -1.05
C PHE A 49 -7.07 5.81 -1.89
N LEU A 50 -5.87 5.88 -1.31
CA LEU A 50 -4.63 6.20 -2.03
C LEU A 50 -3.95 4.90 -2.44
N LEU A 51 -3.43 4.84 -3.67
CA LEU A 51 -2.59 3.75 -4.14
C LEU A 51 -1.19 4.29 -4.40
N ALA A 52 -0.17 3.66 -3.80
CA ALA A 52 1.23 4.00 -4.02
C ALA A 52 2.01 2.74 -4.42
N ALA A 53 2.92 2.90 -5.38
CA ALA A 53 3.84 1.86 -5.80
C ALA A 53 5.20 2.47 -6.17
N ALA A 54 6.29 1.88 -5.68
CA ALA A 54 7.64 2.37 -5.94
C ALA A 54 8.64 1.21 -6.02
N ARG A 55 9.69 1.40 -6.82
CA ARG A 55 10.81 0.46 -6.85
C ARG A 55 11.52 0.51 -5.49
N PRO A 56 11.74 -0.63 -4.81
CA PRO A 56 12.51 -0.65 -3.58
C PRO A 56 13.94 -0.14 -3.84
N LEU A 57 14.50 0.64 -2.91
CA LEU A 57 15.88 1.12 -3.02
C LEU A 57 16.91 0.01 -2.74
N HIS A 58 16.54 -0.98 -1.92
CA HIS A 58 17.44 -2.03 -1.44
C HIS A 58 18.71 -1.51 -0.71
N GLU A 59 18.62 -0.32 -0.13
CA GLU A 59 19.67 0.29 0.69
C GLU A 59 19.32 0.20 2.19
N PRO A 60 20.32 0.21 3.10
CA PRO A 60 20.05 0.24 4.52
C PRO A 60 19.28 1.50 4.93
N ILE A 61 18.40 1.38 5.94
CA ILE A 61 17.62 2.49 6.50
C ILE A 61 18.04 2.71 7.95
N ALA A 62 18.61 3.88 8.24
CA ALA A 62 18.90 4.37 9.59
C ALA A 62 18.04 5.60 9.87
N ARG A 63 17.18 5.53 10.90
CA ARG A 63 16.24 6.61 11.27
C ARG A 63 16.54 7.15 12.66
N TYR A 64 16.63 8.48 12.76
CA TYR A 64 16.71 9.21 14.03
C TYR A 64 15.76 10.41 14.00
N GLY A 65 14.54 10.21 14.51
CA GLY A 65 13.49 11.24 14.51
C GLY A 65 13.10 11.71 13.09
N PRO A 66 13.28 13.01 12.76
CA PRO A 66 13.00 13.55 11.43
C PRO A 66 14.09 13.23 10.40
N PHE A 67 15.22 12.63 10.81
CA PHE A 67 16.32 12.29 9.92
C PHE A 67 16.26 10.83 9.49
N VAL A 68 16.44 10.59 8.19
CA VAL A 68 16.57 9.26 7.59
C VAL A 68 17.82 9.27 6.71
N MET A 69 18.75 8.38 7.01
CA MET A 69 20.04 8.22 6.34
C MET A 69 20.29 6.74 6.04
N ASN A 70 21.40 6.42 5.38
CA ASN A 70 21.80 5.04 5.11
C ASN A 70 22.71 4.42 6.20
N THR A 71 23.30 5.23 7.10
CA THR A 71 24.25 4.78 8.13
C THR A 71 23.91 5.36 9.52
N ARG A 72 24.43 4.75 10.58
CA ARG A 72 24.26 5.20 11.99
C ARG A 72 25.47 5.94 12.57
N ALA A 73 26.63 5.82 11.91
CA ALA A 73 27.94 6.26 12.39
C ALA A 73 28.37 7.58 11.74
#